data_AF-A0A9X3EQ34-F1
#
_entry.id   AF-A0A9X3EQ34-F1
#
_cell.length_a   1.000
_cell.length_b   1.000
_cell.length_c   1.000
_cell.angle_alpha   90.00
_cell.angle_beta   90.00
_cell.angle_gamma   90.00
#
_symmetry.space_group_name_H-M   'P 1'
#
loop_
_entity.id
_entity.type
_entity.pdbx_description
1 polymer ?
#
loop_
_entity_poly.entity_id
_entity_poly.type
_entity_poly.pdbx_seq_one_letter_code
_entity_poly.pdbx_strand_id
1 'polypeptide(L)'
;MVLSAAALACDVLPSGVVVQAAAEAVPVAAQPTEVDTAPAGGPCEGFQQPGCVQSGCPEGQVCQKGPQCVPSLCACDPQTGQTTCSLDCGGGVCVDAAAQCQPVLCKLLCPFGFDTDERGCEVCQCKQPPRCACVDDGDCTKVVGGCCPCDLGGRELAIATDCVDRLVQCPVPPDEVPCVAIDQCTAKVARCVAGECVLQNSL
;
A
#
# COMPACT_ATOMS: atom_id res chain seq x y z
N MET A 1 40.57 -0.72 -61.56
CA MET A 1 39.94 -0.95 -62.88
C MET A 1 39.43 -2.38 -62.83
N VAL A 2 38.12 -2.65 -62.80
CA VAL A 2 37.23 -2.71 -63.96
C VAL A 2 35.77 -2.54 -63.46
N LEU A 3 35.07 -1.59 -64.11
CA LEU A 3 33.65 -1.53 -64.55
C LEU A 3 32.53 -2.20 -63.72
N SER A 4 31.50 -1.44 -63.28
CA SER A 4 30.16 -1.26 -63.94
C SER A 4 29.20 -2.43 -63.66
N ALA A 5 27.86 -2.36 -63.62
CA ALA A 5 26.79 -1.40 -63.91
C ALA A 5 25.57 -1.85 -63.05
N ALA A 6 24.76 -0.96 -62.47
CA ALA A 6 23.49 -0.44 -62.97
C ALA A 6 22.27 -1.41 -63.03
N ALA A 7 21.23 -0.99 -62.29
CA ALA A 7 19.80 -0.93 -62.65
C ALA A 7 18.98 -2.20 -62.91
N LEU A 8 17.83 -2.30 -62.22
CA LEU A 8 16.49 -2.70 -62.72
C LEU A 8 15.47 -2.37 -61.59
N ALA A 9 14.77 -1.24 -61.66
CA ALA A 9 13.53 -0.99 -62.40
C ALA A 9 12.26 -1.44 -61.63
N CYS A 10 11.33 -0.49 -61.56
CA CYS A 10 10.02 -0.55 -60.93
C CYS A 10 9.10 -1.60 -61.56
N ASP A 11 8.29 -2.27 -60.74
CA ASP A 11 7.02 -2.84 -61.21
C ASP A 11 5.86 -2.23 -60.42
N VAL A 12 5.07 -1.46 -61.15
CA VAL A 12 3.85 -0.78 -60.78
C VAL A 12 2.73 -1.80 -60.91
N LEU A 13 2.07 -2.16 -59.81
CA LEU A 13 0.86 -2.98 -59.86
C LEU A 13 -0.31 -2.15 -60.42
N PRO A 14 -1.06 -2.67 -61.42
CA PRO A 14 -2.14 -1.94 -62.06
C PRO A 14 -3.38 -1.80 -61.17
N SER A 15 -4.00 -0.62 -61.24
CA SER A 15 -5.32 -0.32 -60.73
C SER A 15 -6.37 -1.18 -61.45
N GLY A 16 -7.21 -1.93 -60.73
CA GLY A 16 -8.38 -2.54 -61.36
C GLY A 16 -9.00 -3.80 -60.73
N VAL A 17 -8.49 -4.35 -59.62
CA VAL A 17 -9.13 -5.52 -59.01
C VAL A 17 -10.15 -5.09 -57.96
N VAL A 18 -11.41 -5.10 -58.37
CA VAL A 18 -12.59 -4.98 -57.50
C VAL A 18 -12.88 -6.37 -56.91
N VAL A 19 -12.69 -6.53 -55.60
CA VAL A 19 -13.14 -7.75 -54.89
C VAL A 19 -14.47 -7.41 -54.21
N GLN A 20 -15.57 -7.97 -54.73
CA GLN A 20 -16.89 -7.90 -54.11
C GLN A 20 -16.88 -8.68 -52.79
N ALA A 21 -17.05 -7.98 -51.67
CA ALA A 21 -17.39 -8.61 -50.40
C ALA A 21 -18.92 -8.67 -50.28
N ALA A 22 -19.49 -9.85 -50.47
CA ALA A 22 -20.84 -10.16 -50.01
C ALA A 22 -20.76 -10.44 -48.50
N ALA A 23 -21.18 -9.48 -47.69
CA ALA A 23 -21.34 -9.67 -46.26
C ALA A 23 -22.80 -10.03 -45.97
N GLU A 24 -23.06 -11.31 -45.70
CA GLU A 24 -24.30 -11.74 -45.06
C GLU A 24 -24.28 -11.29 -43.60
N ALA A 25 -25.15 -10.35 -43.25
CA ALA A 25 -25.37 -9.92 -41.87
C ALA A 25 -26.24 -10.95 -41.16
N VAL A 26 -25.64 -11.75 -40.28
CA VAL A 26 -26.39 -12.56 -39.30
C VAL A 26 -26.64 -11.68 -38.06
N PRO A 27 -27.88 -11.49 -37.61
CA PRO A 27 -28.16 -10.74 -36.39
C PRO A 27 -27.83 -11.63 -35.18
N VAL A 28 -26.73 -11.34 -34.49
CA VAL A 28 -26.50 -11.89 -33.15
C VAL A 28 -27.28 -11.01 -32.17
N ALA A 29 -28.40 -11.57 -31.70
CA ALA A 29 -29.14 -11.05 -30.58
C ALA A 29 -28.20 -10.94 -29.36
N ALA A 30 -28.05 -9.73 -28.84
CA ALA A 30 -27.43 -9.51 -27.55
C ALA A 30 -28.37 -10.04 -26.46
N GLN A 31 -27.92 -11.03 -25.71
CA GLN A 31 -28.45 -11.34 -24.39
C GLN A 31 -27.33 -11.09 -23.36
N PRO A 32 -27.60 -10.39 -22.25
CA PRO A 32 -26.64 -10.23 -21.16
C PRO A 32 -26.75 -11.46 -20.25
N THR A 33 -25.83 -12.41 -20.38
CA THR A 33 -25.72 -13.53 -19.44
C THR A 33 -24.67 -13.19 -18.39
N GLU A 34 -25.16 -12.78 -17.24
CA GLU A 34 -24.85 -13.37 -15.93
C GLU A 34 -23.36 -13.57 -15.59
N VAL A 35 -22.93 -12.89 -14.52
CA VAL A 35 -21.67 -13.11 -13.82
C VAL A 35 -21.54 -14.60 -13.48
N ASP A 36 -20.73 -15.32 -14.25
CA ASP A 36 -20.52 -16.76 -14.13
C ASP A 36 -19.81 -17.07 -12.81
N THR A 37 -20.63 -17.35 -11.78
CA THR A 37 -20.14 -17.92 -10.53
C THR A 37 -20.05 -19.42 -10.79
N ALA A 38 -18.83 -19.92 -10.93
CA ALA A 38 -18.59 -21.34 -11.19
C ALA A 38 -19.35 -22.22 -10.18
N PRO A 39 -19.95 -23.35 -10.62
CA PRO A 39 -20.63 -24.26 -9.72
C PRO A 39 -19.67 -24.83 -8.67
N ALA A 40 -20.12 -24.95 -7.42
CA ALA A 40 -19.35 -25.54 -6.34
C ALA A 40 -19.08 -27.04 -6.63
N GLY A 41 -17.82 -27.48 -6.52
CA GLY A 41 -17.42 -28.88 -6.69
C GLY A 41 -16.89 -29.25 -8.09
N GLY A 42 -15.86 -28.56 -8.61
CA GLY A 42 -15.26 -28.88 -9.90
C GLY A 42 -13.82 -28.39 -10.10
N PRO A 43 -13.15 -28.73 -11.22
CA PRO A 43 -11.74 -28.38 -11.49
C PRO A 43 -11.42 -26.89 -11.49
N CYS A 44 -12.43 -26.04 -11.65
CA CYS A 44 -12.33 -24.57 -11.66
C CYS A 44 -12.85 -23.93 -10.36
N GLU A 45 -13.08 -24.71 -9.31
CA GLU A 45 -13.49 -24.17 -8.02
C GLU A 45 -12.43 -23.20 -7.48
N GLY A 46 -12.85 -21.97 -7.18
CA GLY A 46 -11.94 -20.91 -6.74
C GLY A 46 -11.14 -20.24 -7.86
N PHE A 47 -11.45 -20.52 -9.13
CA PHE A 47 -10.83 -19.80 -10.24
C PHE A 47 -11.21 -18.30 -10.18
N GLN A 48 -10.18 -17.45 -10.20
CA GLN A 48 -10.34 -16.00 -10.19
C GLN A 48 -9.59 -15.41 -11.39
N GLN A 49 -10.21 -14.43 -12.05
CA GLN A 49 -9.57 -13.72 -13.15
C GLN A 49 -8.25 -13.10 -12.68
N PRO A 50 -7.14 -13.30 -13.40
CA PRO A 50 -5.89 -12.67 -13.03
C PRO A 50 -5.94 -11.17 -13.34
N GLY A 51 -5.24 -10.41 -12.50
CA GLY A 51 -5.14 -8.96 -12.65
C GLY A 51 -6.28 -8.20 -12.00
N CYS A 52 -5.95 -7.00 -11.54
CA CYS A 52 -6.81 -6.17 -10.72
C CYS A 52 -7.91 -5.43 -11.48
N VAL A 53 -7.83 -5.32 -12.80
CA VAL A 53 -8.84 -4.60 -13.59
C VAL A 53 -10.21 -5.27 -13.50
N GLN A 54 -10.22 -6.59 -13.35
CA GLN A 54 -11.45 -7.37 -13.19
C GLN A 54 -11.66 -7.85 -11.76
N SER A 55 -10.59 -8.26 -11.08
CA SER A 55 -10.68 -8.79 -9.71
C SER A 55 -10.74 -7.70 -8.63
N GLY A 56 -10.43 -6.46 -8.96
CA GLY A 56 -10.26 -5.38 -7.99
C GLY A 56 -8.95 -5.48 -7.20
N CYS A 57 -8.74 -4.54 -6.28
CA CYS A 57 -7.63 -4.58 -5.33
C CYS A 57 -8.16 -4.55 -3.89
N PRO A 58 -7.43 -5.15 -2.93
CA PRO A 58 -7.76 -5.03 -1.52
C PRO A 58 -7.65 -3.57 -1.04
N GLU A 59 -8.17 -3.29 0.15
CA GLU A 59 -8.13 -1.95 0.73
C GLU A 59 -6.68 -1.41 0.81
N GLY A 60 -6.51 -0.13 0.47
CA GLY A 60 -5.21 0.53 0.43
C GLY A 60 -4.38 0.29 -0.84
N GLN A 61 -4.87 -0.53 -1.77
CA GLN A 61 -4.22 -0.79 -3.06
C GLN A 61 -5.04 -0.26 -4.23
N VAL A 62 -4.32 0.03 -5.32
CA VAL A 62 -4.85 0.62 -6.54
C VAL A 62 -4.37 -0.19 -7.72
N CYS A 63 -5.25 -0.35 -8.71
CA CYS A 63 -4.93 -1.13 -9.89
C CYS A 63 -4.05 -0.33 -10.84
N GLN A 64 -2.80 -0.77 -11.04
CA GLN A 64 -1.87 -0.12 -11.95
C GLN A 64 -1.63 -0.99 -13.18
N LYS A 65 -1.84 -0.41 -14.38
CA LYS A 65 -1.38 -0.98 -15.64
C LYS A 65 0.07 -0.53 -15.85
N GLY A 66 1.00 -1.46 -15.92
CA GLY A 66 2.44 -1.19 -15.94
C GLY A 66 3.22 -2.20 -16.78
N PRO A 67 4.56 -2.24 -16.65
CA PRO A 67 5.40 -3.15 -17.44
C PRO A 67 5.23 -4.62 -17.04
N GLN A 68 4.64 -4.89 -15.87
CA GLN A 68 4.30 -6.23 -15.39
C GLN A 68 3.12 -6.75 -16.23
N CYS A 69 3.38 -7.73 -17.11
CA CYS A 69 2.34 -8.26 -18.00
C CYS A 69 1.42 -9.21 -17.25
N VAL A 70 0.15 -8.83 -17.12
CA VAL A 70 -0.93 -9.69 -16.60
C VAL A 70 -2.05 -9.75 -17.65
N PRO A 71 -2.50 -10.95 -18.05
CA PRO A 71 -3.66 -11.14 -18.93
C PRO A 71 -4.89 -10.40 -18.42
N SER A 72 -5.67 -9.78 -19.31
CA SER A 72 -6.93 -9.16 -18.91
C SER A 72 -8.02 -10.17 -18.58
N LEU A 73 -8.00 -11.34 -19.23
CA LEU A 73 -9.05 -12.36 -19.15
C LEU A 73 -8.46 -13.75 -19.28
N CYS A 74 -8.93 -14.68 -18.45
CA CYS A 74 -8.65 -16.10 -18.55
C CYS A 74 -9.96 -16.89 -18.41
N ALA A 75 -10.10 -17.97 -19.17
CA ALA A 75 -11.18 -18.92 -19.01
C ALA A 75 -10.61 -20.23 -18.46
N CYS A 76 -11.31 -20.83 -17.51
CA CYS A 76 -11.00 -22.17 -17.01
C CYS A 76 -11.93 -23.19 -17.66
N ASP A 77 -11.38 -24.25 -18.25
CA ASP A 77 -12.14 -25.37 -18.80
C ASP A 77 -12.71 -26.23 -17.65
N PRO A 78 -14.04 -26.37 -17.53
CA PRO A 78 -14.67 -27.10 -16.42
C PRO A 78 -14.43 -28.62 -16.46
N GLN A 79 -14.00 -29.20 -17.58
CA GLN A 79 -13.73 -30.64 -17.68
C GLN A 79 -12.27 -30.98 -17.36
N THR A 80 -11.34 -30.14 -17.81
CA THR A 80 -9.89 -30.41 -17.71
C THR A 80 -9.20 -29.61 -16.61
N GLY A 81 -9.82 -28.52 -16.14
CA GLY A 81 -9.18 -27.53 -15.26
C GLY A 81 -8.14 -26.66 -15.97
N GLN A 82 -8.01 -26.76 -17.30
CA GLN A 82 -7.03 -25.99 -18.06
C GLN A 82 -7.47 -24.53 -18.17
N THR A 83 -6.58 -23.61 -17.78
CA THR A 83 -6.78 -22.18 -17.98
C THR A 83 -6.18 -21.69 -19.29
N THR A 84 -6.99 -21.01 -20.10
CA THR A 84 -6.56 -20.32 -21.32
C THR A 84 -6.74 -18.83 -21.15
N CYS A 85 -5.67 -18.07 -21.34
CA CYS A 85 -5.62 -16.64 -21.09
C CYS A 85 -5.48 -15.83 -22.37
N SER A 86 -5.95 -14.59 -22.31
CA SER A 86 -5.64 -13.59 -23.31
C SER A 86 -4.14 -13.26 -23.30
N LEU A 87 -3.59 -12.89 -24.45
CA LEU A 87 -2.18 -12.55 -24.60
C LEU A 87 -1.92 -11.05 -24.45
N ASP A 88 -2.91 -10.29 -23.97
CA ASP A 88 -2.76 -8.86 -23.71
C ASP A 88 -2.22 -8.60 -22.30
N CYS A 89 -1.50 -7.50 -22.10
CA CYS A 89 -0.97 -7.10 -20.78
C CYS A 89 -1.90 -6.11 -20.07
N GLY A 90 -3.22 -6.29 -20.20
CA GLY A 90 -4.23 -5.33 -19.76
C GLY A 90 -4.78 -5.54 -18.35
N GLY A 91 -4.47 -6.67 -17.69
CA GLY A 91 -5.06 -7.07 -16.40
C GLY A 91 -4.61 -6.24 -15.20
N GLY A 92 -3.44 -5.61 -15.27
CA GLY A 92 -2.88 -4.76 -14.22
C GLY A 92 -2.44 -5.54 -12.97
N VAL A 93 -1.69 -4.87 -12.10
CA VAL A 93 -1.22 -5.40 -10.81
C VAL A 93 -1.67 -4.46 -9.69
N CYS A 94 -2.05 -5.02 -8.54
CA CYS A 94 -2.31 -4.22 -7.36
C CYS A 94 -0.99 -3.69 -6.78
N VAL A 95 -0.92 -2.38 -6.64
CA VAL A 95 0.18 -1.69 -6.00
C VAL A 95 -0.36 -0.84 -4.86
N ASP A 96 0.46 -0.57 -3.86
CA ASP A 96 0.06 0.27 -2.73
C ASP A 96 -0.29 1.68 -3.24
N ALA A 97 -1.41 2.24 -2.78
CA ALA A 97 -1.86 3.58 -3.20
C ALA A 97 -0.81 4.66 -2.90
N ALA A 98 -0.10 4.51 -1.78
CA ALA A 98 1.03 5.37 -1.42
C ALA A 98 2.20 5.29 -2.44
N ALA A 99 2.35 4.17 -3.16
CA ALA A 99 3.39 4.04 -4.19
C ALA A 99 3.08 4.83 -5.47
N GLN A 100 1.83 5.30 -5.66
CA GLN A 100 1.50 6.23 -6.75
C GLN A 100 1.81 7.69 -6.44
N CYS A 101 2.25 7.98 -5.22
CA CYS A 101 2.62 9.33 -4.84
C CYS A 101 3.89 9.76 -5.58
N GLN A 102 3.89 11.01 -6.06
CA GLN A 102 5.12 11.59 -6.59
C GLN A 102 6.06 11.87 -5.41
N PRO A 103 7.38 11.63 -5.57
CA PRO A 103 8.34 11.96 -4.53
C PRO A 103 8.27 13.45 -4.21
N VAL A 104 8.26 13.80 -2.92
CA VAL A 104 8.27 15.20 -2.48
C VAL A 104 9.61 15.83 -2.84
N LEU A 105 9.60 16.77 -3.80
CA LEU A 105 10.82 17.39 -4.33
C LEU A 105 11.33 18.58 -3.49
N CYS A 106 10.71 18.87 -2.34
CA CYS A 106 11.10 20.01 -1.54
C CYS A 106 12.13 19.67 -0.45
N LYS A 107 12.94 20.66 -0.09
CA LYS A 107 14.10 20.49 0.80
C LYS A 107 13.78 20.91 2.24
N LEU A 108 12.61 20.51 2.75
CA LEU A 108 12.25 20.74 4.15
C LEU A 108 12.86 19.65 5.03
N LEU A 109 13.45 20.05 6.15
CA LEU A 109 13.80 19.12 7.23
C LEU A 109 12.63 19.10 8.22
N CYS A 110 11.75 18.12 8.10
CA CYS A 110 10.61 17.96 8.98
C CYS A 110 10.95 16.97 10.11
N PRO A 111 11.08 17.43 11.38
CA PRO A 111 11.45 16.54 12.50
C PRO A 111 10.41 15.46 12.82
N PHE A 112 9.19 15.62 12.28
CA PHE A 112 8.01 14.77 12.49
C PHE A 112 7.53 14.10 11.20
N GLY A 113 8.32 14.17 10.13
CA GLY A 113 7.93 13.72 8.80
C GLY A 113 7.06 14.74 8.05
N PHE A 114 6.79 14.40 6.78
CA PHE A 114 5.94 15.19 5.90
C PHE A 114 4.46 14.93 6.21
N ASP A 115 3.67 15.98 6.02
CA ASP A 115 2.22 15.93 6.06
C ASP A 115 1.68 15.18 4.84
N THR A 116 0.44 14.70 4.90
CA THR A 116 -0.17 13.90 3.82
C THR A 116 -1.47 14.51 3.32
N ASP A 117 -1.71 14.42 2.01
CA ASP A 117 -2.99 14.80 1.40
C ASP A 117 -4.11 13.76 1.65
N GLU A 118 -5.31 14.01 1.13
CA GLU A 118 -6.48 13.12 1.26
C GLU A 118 -6.28 11.72 0.65
N ARG A 119 -5.25 11.54 -0.19
CA ARG A 119 -4.90 10.27 -0.82
C ARG A 119 -3.77 9.55 -0.06
N GLY A 120 -3.29 10.13 1.04
CA GLY A 120 -2.18 9.62 1.82
C GLY A 120 -0.81 9.94 1.21
N CYS A 121 -0.73 10.84 0.22
CA CYS A 121 0.54 11.23 -0.38
C CYS A 121 1.23 12.31 0.41
N GLU A 122 2.53 12.14 0.65
CA GLU A 122 3.34 13.17 1.28
C GLU A 122 3.29 14.47 0.46
N VAL A 123 3.11 15.59 1.15
CA VAL A 123 3.10 16.93 0.56
C VAL A 123 4.25 17.76 1.12
N CYS A 124 4.56 18.87 0.46
CA CYS A 124 5.61 19.77 0.92
C CYS A 124 5.18 20.62 2.13
N GLN A 125 4.85 19.95 3.23
CA GLN A 125 4.43 20.54 4.49
C GLN A 125 4.89 19.62 5.61
N CYS A 126 5.32 20.18 6.73
CA CYS A 126 5.71 19.37 7.89
C CYS A 126 4.49 19.05 8.75
N LYS A 127 4.44 17.82 9.28
CA LYS A 127 3.52 17.49 10.36
C LYS A 127 3.78 18.40 11.56
N GLN A 128 2.70 18.81 12.21
CA GLN A 128 2.80 19.47 13.51
C GLN A 128 3.37 18.48 14.53
N PRO A 129 4.07 18.99 15.56
CA PRO A 129 3.74 18.66 16.92
C PRO A 129 2.79 17.49 17.19
N PRO A 130 3.15 16.22 17.49
CA PRO A 130 2.22 15.43 18.27
C PRO A 130 1.95 16.26 19.52
N ARG A 131 0.68 16.59 19.74
CA ARG A 131 0.27 17.28 20.95
C ARG A 131 0.40 16.22 22.01
N CYS A 132 1.39 16.33 22.91
CA CYS A 132 1.52 15.45 24.07
C CYS A 132 0.37 15.73 25.05
N ALA A 133 -0.82 15.35 24.62
CA ALA A 133 -2.09 15.55 25.26
C ALA A 133 -2.88 14.26 25.08
N CYS A 134 -3.87 14.08 25.92
CA CYS A 134 -4.75 12.92 25.89
C CYS A 134 -6.19 13.39 25.70
N VAL A 135 -7.01 12.53 25.10
CA VAL A 135 -8.47 12.68 25.04
C VAL A 135 -9.11 11.76 26.07
N ASP A 136 -8.57 10.54 26.23
CA ASP A 136 -9.00 9.59 27.26
C ASP A 136 -7.82 8.81 27.88
N ASP A 137 -8.12 7.98 28.89
CA ASP A 137 -7.10 7.23 29.65
C ASP A 137 -6.27 6.29 28.77
N GLY A 138 -6.79 5.81 27.63
CA GLY A 138 -6.08 4.95 26.68
C GLY A 138 -4.96 5.67 25.92
N ASP A 139 -5.02 7.00 25.84
CA ASP A 139 -3.96 7.81 25.26
C ASP A 139 -2.75 7.93 26.20
N CYS A 140 -2.90 7.61 27.48
CA CYS A 140 -1.87 7.76 28.49
C CYS A 140 -1.20 6.44 28.84
N THR A 141 0.13 6.44 28.90
CA THR A 141 0.90 5.31 29.39
C THR A 141 1.80 5.71 30.55
N LYS A 142 1.99 4.77 31.47
CA LYS A 142 2.92 4.93 32.58
C LYS A 142 4.30 4.43 32.13
N VAL A 143 5.28 5.30 32.24
CA VAL A 143 6.66 5.02 31.87
C VAL A 143 7.60 5.29 33.03
N VAL A 144 8.80 4.74 32.94
CA VAL A 144 9.91 5.12 33.80
C VAL A 144 10.80 6.07 33.02
N GLY A 145 10.86 7.33 33.42
CA GLY A 145 11.75 8.30 32.80
C GLY A 145 13.17 8.24 33.36
N GLY A 146 14.13 8.54 32.50
CA GLY A 146 15.55 8.50 32.84
C GLY A 146 16.18 7.15 32.56
N CYS A 147 17.39 6.95 33.09
CA CYS A 147 18.22 5.80 32.74
C CYS A 147 18.04 4.57 33.63
N CYS A 148 17.39 4.74 34.78
CA CYS A 148 17.20 3.67 35.74
C CYS A 148 15.74 3.21 35.73
N PRO A 149 15.48 1.90 35.83
CA PRO A 149 14.14 1.41 36.14
C PRO A 149 13.72 1.92 37.52
N CYS A 150 12.42 1.92 37.81
CA CYS A 150 11.90 2.44 39.08
C CYS A 150 12.48 1.74 40.30
N ASP A 151 12.67 0.42 40.23
CA ASP A 151 13.26 -0.37 41.31
C ASP A 151 14.74 -0.04 41.57
N LEU A 152 15.35 0.76 40.68
CA LEU A 152 16.70 1.29 40.83
C LEU A 152 16.72 2.83 40.83
N GLY A 153 15.62 3.46 41.26
CA GLY A 153 15.52 4.92 41.45
C GLY A 153 15.03 5.72 40.25
N GLY A 154 14.47 5.05 39.24
CA GLY A 154 13.78 5.70 38.13
C GLY A 154 12.51 6.45 38.55
N ARG A 155 12.21 7.57 37.87
CA ARG A 155 11.00 8.36 38.14
C ARG A 155 9.84 7.88 37.27
N GLU A 156 8.73 7.49 37.91
CA GLU A 156 7.48 7.19 37.21
C GLU A 156 6.87 8.48 36.64
N LEU A 157 6.42 8.39 35.40
CA LEU A 157 5.74 9.47 34.67
C LEU A 157 4.50 8.91 33.99
N ALA A 158 3.48 9.75 33.84
CA ALA A 158 2.38 9.51 32.92
C ALA A 158 2.62 10.39 31.69
N ILE A 159 2.53 9.81 30.50
CA ILE A 159 2.80 10.50 29.24
C ILE A 159 1.83 10.01 28.16
N ALA A 160 1.52 10.88 27.20
CA ALA A 160 0.79 10.48 26.01
C ALA A 160 1.59 9.41 25.23
N THR A 161 0.92 8.35 24.79
CA THR A 161 1.54 7.18 24.15
C THR A 161 2.32 7.57 22.90
N ASP A 162 1.84 8.57 22.15
CA ASP A 162 2.49 9.14 20.96
C ASP A 162 3.74 10.00 21.27
N CYS A 163 4.05 10.23 22.55
CA CYS A 163 5.19 11.01 23.01
C CYS A 163 6.25 10.20 23.79
N VAL A 164 6.04 8.90 24.02
CA VAL A 164 6.94 8.03 24.80
C VAL A 164 8.39 8.09 24.28
N ASP A 165 8.58 7.90 22.98
CA ASP A 165 9.90 7.83 22.34
C ASP A 165 10.70 9.14 22.44
N ARG A 166 10.04 10.24 22.81
CA ARG A 166 10.63 11.59 22.86
C ARG A 166 11.07 11.98 24.26
N LEU A 167 10.46 11.42 25.29
CA LEU A 167 10.65 11.83 26.68
C LEU A 167 11.29 10.75 27.57
N VAL A 168 11.38 9.51 27.08
CA VAL A 168 11.91 8.36 27.85
C VAL A 168 13.31 7.93 27.36
N GLN A 169 14.05 8.82 26.72
CA GLN A 169 15.39 8.49 26.27
C GLN A 169 16.38 8.51 27.44
N CYS A 170 17.11 7.41 27.61
CA CYS A 170 18.33 7.42 28.39
C CYS A 170 19.48 7.88 27.48
N PRO A 171 20.10 9.05 27.74
CA PRO A 171 21.17 9.57 26.89
C PRO A 171 22.50 8.83 27.06
N VAL A 172 22.55 7.76 27.85
CA VAL A 172 23.76 7.04 28.26
C VAL A 172 23.55 5.53 28.03
N PRO A 173 24.58 4.77 27.62
CA PRO A 173 24.49 3.31 27.55
C PRO A 173 24.15 2.70 28.92
N PRO A 174 23.36 1.61 28.99
CA PRO A 174 22.91 1.02 30.25
C PRO A 174 24.06 0.57 31.18
N ASP A 175 25.22 0.22 30.62
CA ASP A 175 26.41 -0.23 31.37
C ASP A 175 27.13 0.90 32.13
N GLU A 176 26.83 2.16 31.82
CA GLU A 176 27.48 3.34 32.41
C GLU A 176 26.60 4.05 33.46
N VAL A 177 25.41 3.51 33.76
CA VAL A 177 24.43 4.13 34.65
C VAL A 177 24.52 3.50 36.04
N PRO A 178 25.09 4.18 37.06
CA PRO A 178 25.11 3.67 38.43
C PRO A 178 23.74 3.88 39.08
N CYS A 179 22.79 2.98 38.81
CA CYS A 179 21.48 3.01 39.45
C CYS A 179 21.56 2.50 40.91
N VAL A 180 20.79 3.13 41.80
CA VAL A 180 20.76 2.77 43.23
C VAL A 180 19.48 2.02 43.52
N ALA A 181 19.58 0.81 44.08
CA ALA A 181 18.40 0.03 44.47
C ALA A 181 17.65 0.72 45.61
N ILE A 182 16.50 1.31 45.28
CA ILE A 182 15.53 1.86 46.24
C ILE A 182 14.15 1.26 45.93
N ASP A 183 13.28 1.17 46.94
CA ASP A 183 12.03 0.41 46.85
C ASP A 183 11.05 0.92 45.76
N GLN A 184 10.74 -0.02 44.86
CA GLN A 184 9.56 -0.32 44.04
C GLN A 184 8.74 0.78 43.34
N CYS A 185 8.34 0.46 42.10
CA CYS A 185 7.25 1.12 41.37
C CYS A 185 5.99 1.32 42.24
N THR A 186 5.30 2.45 42.09
CA THR A 186 3.98 2.62 42.72
C THR A 186 2.91 1.84 41.96
N ALA A 187 1.80 1.49 42.62
CA ALA A 187 0.63 0.91 41.96
C ALA A 187 -0.22 1.95 41.19
N LYS A 188 0.30 3.16 40.94
CA LYS A 188 -0.41 4.20 40.19
C LYS A 188 -0.55 3.85 38.72
N VAL A 189 -1.64 4.32 38.12
CA VAL A 189 -1.99 4.21 36.71
C VAL A 189 -1.95 5.59 36.05
N ALA A 190 -1.58 5.63 34.77
CA ALA A 190 -1.67 6.84 33.97
C ALA A 190 -3.13 7.09 33.57
N ARG A 191 -3.60 8.32 33.73
CA ARG A 191 -4.97 8.74 33.38
C ARG A 191 -4.95 10.09 32.71
N CYS A 192 -5.94 10.31 31.85
CA CYS A 192 -6.14 11.58 31.20
C CYS A 192 -6.97 12.51 32.07
N VAL A 193 -6.40 13.65 32.45
CA VAL A 193 -7.07 14.67 33.26
C VAL A 193 -6.85 16.03 32.61
N ALA A 194 -7.95 16.64 32.14
CA ALA A 194 -7.93 17.96 31.49
C ALA A 194 -6.96 18.07 30.30
N GLY A 195 -6.81 16.98 29.53
CA GLY A 195 -5.91 16.92 28.37
C GLY A 195 -4.46 16.58 28.71
N GLU A 196 -4.14 16.31 29.99
CA GLU A 196 -2.80 15.95 30.43
C GLU A 196 -2.77 14.56 31.08
N CYS A 197 -1.70 13.80 30.80
CA CYS A 197 -1.49 12.50 31.43
C CYS A 197 -0.92 12.67 32.83
N VAL A 198 -1.62 12.13 33.84
CA VAL A 198 -1.23 12.20 35.26
C VAL A 198 -1.25 10.82 35.90
N LEU A 199 -0.37 10.59 36.88
CA LEU A 199 -0.37 9.37 37.68
C LEU A 199 -1.40 9.46 38.81
N GLN A 200 -2.38 8.58 38.81
CA GLN A 200 -3.40 8.47 39.85
C GLN A 200 -3.39 7.08 40.50
N ASN A 201 -3.91 6.98 41.72
CA ASN A 201 -4.07 5.67 42.36
C ASN A 201 -5.09 4.84 41.59
N SER A 202 -4.84 3.52 41.50
CA SER A 202 -5.87 2.58 41.04
C SER A 202 -7.01 2.59 42.06
N LEU A 203 -8.19 3.09 41.66
CA LEU A 203 -9.42 3.04 42.44
C LEU A 203 -10.01 1.62 42.43
#